data_AF-A0A1V5JW46-F1
#
_entry.id   AF-A0A1V5JW46-F1
#
_cell.length_a   1.000
_cell.length_b   1.000
_cell.length_c   1.000
_cell.angle_alpha   90.00
_cell.angle_beta   90.00
_cell.angle_gamma   90.00
#
_symmetry.space_group_name_H-M   'P 1'
#
loop_
_entity.id
_entity.type
_entity.pdbx_description
1 polymer ?
#
loop_
_entity_poly.entity_id
_entity_poly.type
_entity_poly.pdbx_seq_one_letter_code
_entity_poly.pdbx_strand_id
1 'polypeptide(L)'
;MRKVSCGVVAMALIVSLYGSGAWGEDPLERFNTVMEKTIVAFGNSVEEVTRRLGAPTGEEISPDVSPHDPSAHFEWVHLTYPRRHIALFRAPDKEFLVLVDTQQEGDIFGENIRVGSSRQDVVRELGEPLEMRDRAMIYEDEAGYTELAFFLNAQGVVERMMLSIMLD
;
A
#
# COMPACT_ATOMS: atom_id res chain seq x y z
N MET A 1 37.80 33.44 44.10
CA MET A 1 37.36 32.19 43.45
C MET A 1 36.39 32.53 42.31
N ARG A 2 36.56 31.83 41.19
CA ARG A 2 35.88 31.81 39.87
C ARG A 2 34.65 32.71 39.56
N LYS A 3 34.69 33.25 38.34
CA LYS A 3 33.65 33.93 37.53
C LYS A 3 32.50 32.98 37.10
N VAL A 4 31.52 33.59 36.41
CA VAL A 4 30.57 33.11 35.36
C VAL A 4 29.10 33.11 35.85
N SER A 5 28.31 34.16 35.59
CA SER A 5 27.59 34.58 34.35
C SER A 5 26.24 33.89 34.12
N CYS A 6 25.20 34.72 34.03
CA CYS A 6 24.02 34.71 33.15
C CYS A 6 23.71 33.44 32.33
N GLY A 7 22.46 32.96 32.36
CA GLY A 7 21.97 31.94 31.42
C GLY A 7 20.46 31.74 31.47
N VAL A 8 19.75 32.45 30.58
CA VAL A 8 18.37 32.19 30.17
C VAL A 8 18.25 30.76 29.61
N VAL A 9 17.20 30.01 29.98
CA VAL A 9 16.74 28.83 29.25
C VAL A 9 15.22 28.98 29.12
N ALA A 10 14.72 29.72 28.13
CA ALA A 10 14.49 29.29 26.76
C ALA A 10 13.48 28.14 26.67
N MET A 11 12.21 28.56 26.61
CA MET A 11 11.00 27.84 26.24
C MET A 11 11.20 27.21 24.84
N ALA A 12 11.33 25.88 24.76
CA ALA A 12 11.33 25.17 23.49
C ALA A 12 9.88 24.95 23.05
N LEU A 13 9.36 25.91 22.28
CA LEU A 13 8.23 25.71 21.38
C LEU A 13 8.61 24.61 20.38
N ILE A 14 7.96 23.45 20.47
CA ILE A 14 7.90 22.49 19.37
C ILE A 14 6.99 23.14 18.33
N VAL A 15 7.59 23.89 17.41
CA VAL A 15 6.93 24.32 16.18
C VAL A 15 6.83 23.06 15.32
N SER A 16 5.64 22.44 15.30
CA SER A 16 5.25 21.52 14.24
C SER A 16 5.22 22.33 12.94
N LEU A 17 6.34 22.29 12.22
CA LEU A 17 6.47 22.76 10.86
C LEU A 17 5.59 21.88 9.97
N TYR A 18 4.28 22.18 9.90
CA TYR A 18 3.53 21.93 8.68
C TYR A 18 4.18 22.80 7.61
N GLY A 19 5.10 22.19 6.87
CA GLY A 19 5.79 22.83 5.77
C GLY A 19 4.76 23.28 4.74
N SER A 20 4.48 24.57 4.74
CA SER A 20 3.86 25.23 3.60
C SER A 20 4.94 25.49 2.56
N GLY A 21 4.85 24.79 1.43
CA GLY A 21 5.49 25.20 0.18
C GLY A 21 6.21 24.10 -0.62
N ALA A 22 5.49 23.42 -1.49
CA ALA A 22 5.97 23.06 -2.83
C ALA A 22 4.75 22.75 -3.70
N TRP A 23 4.71 23.29 -4.92
CA TRP A 23 3.78 22.85 -5.95
C TRP A 23 4.12 21.38 -6.28
N GLY A 24 3.45 20.46 -5.60
CA GLY A 24 3.55 19.02 -5.78
C GLY A 24 2.19 18.42 -5.47
N GLU A 25 1.85 17.33 -6.16
CA GLU A 25 0.58 16.61 -5.95
C GLU A 25 0.34 16.33 -4.46
N ASP A 26 -0.91 16.48 -4.06
CA ASP A 26 -1.41 16.20 -2.71
C ASP A 26 -1.06 14.74 -2.32
N PRO A 27 -0.58 14.45 -1.09
CA PRO A 27 -0.26 13.08 -0.69
C PRO A 27 -1.38 12.07 -0.99
N LEU A 28 -2.64 12.47 -0.84
CA LEU A 28 -3.79 11.63 -1.18
C LEU A 28 -3.89 11.38 -2.70
N GLU A 29 -3.68 12.40 -3.53
CA GLU A 29 -3.64 12.25 -4.99
C GLU A 29 -2.53 11.28 -5.44
N ARG A 30 -1.35 11.35 -4.80
CA ARG A 30 -0.24 10.42 -5.08
C ARG A 30 -0.58 9.00 -4.67
N PHE A 31 -1.16 8.83 -3.48
CA PHE A 31 -1.62 7.52 -2.99
C PHE A 31 -2.62 6.90 -3.97
N ASN A 32 -3.66 7.65 -4.34
CA ASN A 32 -4.68 7.20 -5.29
C ASN A 32 -4.07 6.85 -6.64
N THR A 33 -3.15 7.69 -7.16
CA THR A 33 -2.47 7.44 -8.42
C THR A 33 -1.65 6.16 -8.38
N VAL A 34 -0.90 5.91 -7.30
CA VAL A 34 -0.10 4.69 -7.13
C VAL A 34 -1.01 3.47 -7.00
N MET A 35 -2.08 3.55 -6.23
CA MET A 35 -3.07 2.49 -6.09
C MET A 35 -3.70 2.14 -7.44
N GLU A 36 -4.24 3.12 -8.17
CA GLU A 36 -4.87 2.91 -9.48
C GLU A 36 -3.92 2.27 -10.47
N LYS A 37 -2.69 2.76 -10.57
CA LYS A 37 -1.66 2.19 -11.45
C LYS A 37 -1.29 0.76 -11.03
N THR A 38 -1.27 0.47 -9.74
CA THR A 38 -1.05 -0.89 -9.22
C THR A 38 -2.20 -1.81 -9.67
N ILE A 39 -3.46 -1.42 -9.48
CA ILE A 39 -4.62 -2.20 -9.94
C ILE A 39 -4.54 -2.42 -11.47
N VAL A 40 -4.18 -1.37 -12.24
CA VAL A 40 -3.98 -1.44 -13.70
C VAL A 40 -2.79 -2.31 -14.10
N ALA A 41 -1.77 -2.51 -13.25
CA ALA A 41 -0.65 -3.40 -13.52
C ALA A 41 -1.03 -4.87 -13.28
N PHE A 42 -1.82 -5.16 -12.24
CA PHE A 42 -2.16 -6.53 -11.86
C PHE A 42 -3.42 -7.06 -12.56
N GLY A 43 -4.49 -6.27 -12.62
CA GLY A 43 -5.78 -6.68 -13.18
C GLY A 43 -6.89 -6.58 -12.15
N ASN A 44 -8.09 -6.22 -12.61
CA ASN A 44 -9.25 -6.06 -11.74
C ASN A 44 -10.22 -7.26 -11.81
N SER A 45 -9.85 -8.32 -12.53
CA SER A 45 -10.60 -9.58 -12.58
C SER A 45 -9.64 -10.76 -12.70
N VAL A 46 -10.09 -11.98 -12.37
CA VAL A 46 -9.30 -13.21 -12.53
C VAL A 46 -8.83 -13.38 -13.97
N GLU A 47 -9.67 -13.02 -14.94
CA GLU A 47 -9.29 -13.05 -16.36
C GLU A 47 -8.13 -12.10 -16.64
N GLU A 48 -8.22 -10.85 -16.18
CA GLU A 48 -7.15 -9.88 -16.40
C GLU A 48 -5.86 -10.25 -15.67
N VAL A 49 -5.97 -10.68 -14.42
CA VAL A 49 -4.84 -11.13 -13.60
C VAL A 49 -4.15 -12.32 -14.26
N THR A 50 -4.93 -13.32 -14.67
CA THR A 50 -4.40 -14.51 -15.36
C THR A 50 -3.77 -14.16 -16.70
N ARG A 51 -4.37 -13.22 -17.46
CA ARG A 51 -3.82 -12.75 -18.73
C ARG A 51 -2.48 -12.04 -18.56
N ARG A 52 -2.29 -11.29 -17.47
CA ARG A 52 -1.08 -10.49 -17.22
C ARG A 52 0.02 -11.28 -16.51
N LEU A 53 -0.33 -12.08 -15.53
CA LEU A 53 0.64 -12.81 -14.69
C LEU A 53 0.85 -14.26 -15.15
N GLY A 54 0.01 -14.75 -16.05
CA GLY A 54 -0.07 -16.16 -16.43
C GLY A 54 -1.00 -16.95 -15.53
N ALA A 55 -1.04 -18.27 -15.75
CA ALA A 55 -1.86 -19.18 -14.95
C ALA A 55 -1.37 -19.23 -13.48
N PRO A 56 -2.28 -19.13 -12.49
CA PRO A 56 -1.91 -19.32 -11.10
C PRO A 56 -1.51 -20.78 -10.83
N THR A 57 -0.68 -20.97 -9.81
CA THR A 57 -0.33 -22.31 -9.29
C THR A 57 -1.41 -22.91 -8.41
N GLY A 58 -2.34 -22.09 -7.92
CA GLY A 58 -3.48 -22.51 -7.13
C GLY A 58 -4.59 -21.46 -7.18
N GLU A 59 -5.83 -21.92 -7.10
CA GLU A 59 -7.03 -21.10 -7.05
C GLU A 59 -7.95 -21.66 -5.96
N GLU A 60 -8.41 -20.79 -5.06
CA GLU A 60 -9.41 -21.10 -4.05
C GLU A 60 -10.54 -20.09 -4.18
N ILE A 61 -11.78 -20.60 -4.20
CA ILE A 61 -12.99 -19.78 -4.25
C ILE A 61 -13.77 -20.08 -2.98
N SER A 62 -14.01 -19.05 -2.18
CA SER A 62 -14.83 -19.16 -0.96
C SER A 62 -16.04 -18.22 -1.04
N PRO A 63 -17.26 -18.76 -1.01
CA PRO A 63 -18.47 -17.95 -0.98
C PRO A 63 -18.63 -17.27 0.39
N ASP A 64 -19.20 -16.07 0.38
CA ASP A 64 -19.47 -15.27 1.58
C ASP A 64 -20.74 -14.41 1.37
N VAL A 65 -21.17 -13.72 2.42
CA VAL A 65 -22.39 -12.93 2.45
C VAL A 65 -22.10 -11.55 3.02
N SER A 66 -22.72 -10.51 2.45
CA SER A 66 -22.53 -9.15 2.96
C SER A 66 -23.00 -9.03 4.41
N PRO A 67 -22.21 -8.42 5.30
CA PRO A 67 -22.64 -8.16 6.68
C PRO A 67 -23.77 -7.12 6.74
N HIS A 68 -23.95 -6.33 5.67
CA HIS A 68 -24.97 -5.29 5.57
C HIS A 68 -26.23 -5.75 4.83
N ASP A 69 -26.12 -6.76 3.97
CA ASP A 69 -27.25 -7.38 3.26
C ASP A 69 -27.08 -8.91 3.18
N PRO A 70 -27.75 -9.68 4.05
CA PRO A 70 -27.69 -11.14 4.04
C PRO A 70 -28.19 -11.81 2.75
N SER A 71 -28.86 -11.08 1.87
CA SER A 71 -29.29 -11.56 0.55
C SER A 71 -28.26 -11.33 -0.55
N ALA A 72 -27.26 -10.48 -0.29
CA ALA A 72 -26.15 -10.22 -1.20
C ALA A 72 -25.04 -11.26 -0.99
N HIS A 73 -24.91 -12.16 -1.95
CA HIS A 73 -23.86 -13.18 -1.99
C HIS A 73 -22.71 -12.74 -2.89
N PHE A 74 -21.50 -13.12 -2.50
CA PHE A 74 -20.30 -12.90 -3.27
C PHE A 74 -19.28 -14.01 -3.00
N GLU A 75 -18.17 -13.97 -3.73
CA GLU A 75 -17.07 -14.92 -3.63
C GLU A 75 -15.77 -14.15 -3.42
N TRP A 76 -14.93 -14.66 -2.52
CA TRP A 76 -13.51 -14.34 -2.52
C TRP A 76 -12.79 -15.32 -3.44
N VAL A 77 -12.03 -14.79 -4.38
CA VAL A 77 -11.20 -15.60 -5.29
C VAL A 77 -9.73 -15.35 -4.96
N HIS A 78 -9.10 -16.37 -4.42
CA HIS A 78 -7.72 -16.38 -3.98
C HIS A 78 -6.85 -17.06 -5.03
N LEU A 79 -5.95 -16.31 -5.66
CA LEU A 79 -4.99 -16.81 -6.63
C LEU A 79 -3.60 -16.90 -5.99
N THR A 80 -2.98 -18.08 -6.08
CA THR A 80 -1.62 -18.31 -5.62
C THR A 80 -0.65 -18.37 -6.80
N TYR A 81 0.40 -17.57 -6.73
CA TYR A 81 1.54 -17.60 -7.66
C TYR A 81 2.84 -17.82 -6.89
N PRO A 82 3.94 -18.18 -7.56
CA PRO A 82 5.26 -18.12 -6.92
C PRO A 82 5.53 -16.71 -6.39
N ARG A 83 5.71 -16.59 -5.07
CA ARG A 83 6.00 -15.32 -4.37
C ARG A 83 4.93 -14.22 -4.53
N ARG A 84 3.71 -14.58 -4.95
CA ARG A 84 2.57 -13.65 -4.95
C ARG A 84 1.30 -14.31 -4.45
N HIS A 85 0.49 -13.53 -3.75
CA HIS A 85 -0.89 -13.86 -3.46
C HIS A 85 -1.78 -12.72 -3.93
N ILE A 86 -2.80 -13.05 -4.69
CA ILE A 86 -3.78 -12.10 -5.20
C ILE A 86 -5.15 -12.53 -4.68
N ALA A 87 -5.94 -11.60 -4.15
CA ALA A 87 -7.34 -11.87 -3.85
C ALA A 87 -8.24 -10.87 -4.58
N LEU A 88 -9.35 -11.39 -5.08
CA LEU A 88 -10.39 -10.61 -5.73
C LEU A 88 -11.72 -10.83 -5.01
N PHE A 89 -12.50 -9.76 -4.95
CA PHE A 89 -13.91 -9.85 -4.65
C PHE A 89 -14.67 -10.08 -5.96
N ARG A 90 -15.60 -11.03 -5.98
CA ARG A 90 -16.50 -11.28 -7.11
C ARG A 90 -17.95 -11.38 -6.66
N ALA A 91 -18.82 -10.57 -7.25
CA ALA A 91 -20.26 -10.69 -7.19
C ALA A 91 -20.83 -10.85 -8.62
N PRO A 92 -22.14 -11.13 -8.80
CA PRO A 92 -22.70 -11.47 -10.11
C PRO A 92 -22.45 -10.45 -11.24
N ASP A 93 -22.32 -9.17 -10.91
CA ASP A 93 -22.17 -8.05 -11.85
C ASP A 93 -20.86 -7.26 -11.69
N LYS A 94 -20.03 -7.61 -10.70
CA LYS A 94 -18.80 -6.87 -10.39
C LYS A 94 -17.69 -7.79 -9.91
N GLU A 95 -16.47 -7.47 -10.33
CA GLU A 95 -15.25 -8.09 -9.85
C GLU A 95 -14.19 -7.01 -9.72
N PHE A 96 -13.42 -7.06 -8.63
CA PHE A 96 -12.30 -6.14 -8.43
C PHE A 96 -11.24 -6.73 -7.52
N LEU A 97 -10.01 -6.24 -7.72
CA LEU A 97 -8.83 -6.58 -6.94
C LEU A 97 -8.97 -6.03 -5.53
N VAL A 98 -8.70 -6.85 -4.52
CA VAL A 98 -8.73 -6.42 -3.11
C VAL A 98 -7.43 -6.68 -2.37
N LEU A 99 -6.60 -7.60 -2.87
CA LEU A 99 -5.30 -7.88 -2.28
C LEU A 99 -4.28 -8.15 -3.37
N VAL A 100 -3.14 -7.49 -3.26
CA VAL A 100 -1.88 -7.91 -3.86
C VAL A 100 -0.89 -8.02 -2.74
N ASP A 101 -0.29 -9.19 -2.56
CA ASP A 101 0.83 -9.41 -1.67
C ASP A 101 1.94 -10.07 -2.48
N THR A 102 3.06 -9.36 -2.68
CA THR A 102 4.12 -9.82 -3.58
C THR A 102 5.51 -9.63 -3.02
N GLN A 103 6.34 -10.64 -3.22
CA GLN A 103 7.80 -10.59 -3.10
C GLN A 103 8.48 -10.80 -4.46
N GLN A 104 7.72 -10.85 -5.54
CA GLN A 104 8.21 -11.23 -6.85
C GLN A 104 8.94 -10.07 -7.53
N GLU A 105 10.15 -10.35 -8.02
CA GLU A 105 10.91 -9.39 -8.80
C GLU A 105 10.19 -9.07 -10.12
N GLY A 106 10.20 -7.79 -10.49
CA GLY A 106 9.55 -7.28 -11.71
C GLY A 106 8.14 -6.76 -11.51
N ASP A 107 7.46 -7.12 -10.41
CA ASP A 107 6.17 -6.52 -10.05
C ASP A 107 6.33 -5.05 -9.69
N ILE A 108 5.33 -4.24 -10.08
CA ILE A 108 5.38 -2.79 -9.97
C ILE A 108 4.16 -2.30 -9.20
N PHE A 109 4.43 -1.46 -8.19
CA PHE A 109 3.45 -0.62 -7.54
C PHE A 109 3.63 0.81 -8.05
N GLY A 110 2.53 1.45 -8.44
CA GLY A 110 2.57 2.75 -9.08
C GLY A 110 3.30 2.71 -10.43
N GLU A 111 4.26 3.60 -10.61
CA GLU A 111 5.11 3.63 -11.80
C GLU A 111 6.45 2.91 -11.58
N ASN A 112 7.05 3.06 -10.39
CA ASN A 112 8.46 2.70 -10.21
C ASN A 112 8.77 1.88 -8.95
N ILE A 113 7.85 1.71 -8.01
CA ILE A 113 8.15 0.98 -6.77
C ILE A 113 8.14 -0.52 -7.05
N ARG A 114 9.22 -1.21 -6.68
CA ARG A 114 9.44 -2.64 -6.91
C ARG A 114 10.11 -3.27 -5.70
N VAL A 115 10.10 -4.60 -5.63
CA VAL A 115 11.05 -5.32 -4.78
C VAL A 115 12.48 -4.91 -5.18
N GLY A 116 13.29 -4.52 -4.20
CA GLY A 116 14.62 -3.96 -4.42
C GLY A 116 14.68 -2.42 -4.42
N SER A 117 13.55 -1.72 -4.46
CA SER A 117 13.52 -0.26 -4.30
C SER A 117 14.03 0.16 -2.92
N SER A 118 14.73 1.30 -2.84
CA SER A 118 15.11 1.85 -1.55
C SER A 118 13.93 2.56 -0.89
N ARG A 119 13.97 2.72 0.44
CA ARG A 119 13.04 3.59 1.17
C ARG A 119 12.89 4.97 0.52
N GLN A 120 13.99 5.56 0.04
CA GLN A 120 13.96 6.90 -0.57
C GLN A 120 13.21 6.92 -1.89
N ASP A 121 13.18 5.81 -2.64
CA ASP A 121 12.43 5.71 -3.88
C ASP A 121 10.92 5.67 -3.60
N VAL A 122 10.52 4.92 -2.58
CA VAL A 122 9.12 4.90 -2.10
C VAL A 122 8.69 6.29 -1.65
N VAL A 123 9.49 6.95 -0.81
CA VAL A 123 9.19 8.32 -0.34
C VAL A 123 9.12 9.34 -1.48
N ARG A 124 9.93 9.16 -2.52
CA ARG A 124 9.91 10.07 -3.68
C ARG A 124 8.58 10.00 -4.44
N GLU A 125 8.02 8.81 -4.56
CA GLU A 125 6.78 8.57 -5.31
C GLU A 125 5.53 8.85 -4.46
N LEU A 126 5.51 8.41 -3.20
CA LEU A 126 4.34 8.50 -2.33
C LEU A 126 4.39 9.62 -1.27
N GLY A 127 5.56 10.22 -1.02
CA GLY A 127 5.79 11.05 0.16
C GLY A 127 6.14 10.23 1.41
N GLU A 128 6.25 10.88 2.56
CA GLU A 128 6.51 10.17 3.82
C GLU A 128 5.31 9.28 4.18
N PRO A 129 5.55 8.07 4.73
CA PRO A 129 4.47 7.19 5.15
C PRO A 129 3.67 7.79 6.31
N LEU A 130 2.40 7.37 6.42
CA LEU A 130 1.55 7.70 7.56
C LEU A 130 2.17 7.18 8.85
N GLU A 131 2.63 5.93 8.82
CA GLU A 131 3.35 5.33 9.94
C GLU A 131 4.43 4.34 9.49
N MET A 132 5.36 4.09 10.41
CA MET A 132 6.30 2.98 10.32
C MET A 132 5.87 1.89 11.29
N ARG A 133 5.40 0.75 10.77
CA ARG A 133 5.02 -0.42 11.57
C ARG A 133 6.13 -1.46 11.49
N ASP A 134 6.93 -1.58 12.54
CA ASP A 134 8.21 -2.31 12.55
C ASP A 134 9.19 -1.82 11.46
N ARG A 135 9.24 -2.52 10.32
CA ARG A 135 10.04 -2.18 9.13
C ARG A 135 9.16 -1.97 7.88
N ALA A 136 7.86 -1.84 8.06
CA ALA A 136 6.92 -1.54 6.98
C ALA A 136 6.63 -0.04 6.93
N MET A 137 6.69 0.53 5.74
CA MET A 137 6.17 1.85 5.43
C MET A 137 4.69 1.71 5.11
N ILE A 138 3.81 2.29 5.92
CA ILE A 138 2.36 2.18 5.77
C ILE A 138 1.79 3.48 5.21
N TYR A 139 0.98 3.35 4.17
CA TYR A 139 0.21 4.42 3.57
C TYR A 139 -1.25 3.98 3.52
N GLU A 140 -2.16 4.88 3.87
CA GLU A 140 -3.59 4.59 3.90
C GLU A 140 -4.37 5.72 3.22
N ASP A 141 -5.57 5.42 2.73
CA ASP A 141 -6.55 6.44 2.38
C ASP A 141 -7.09 7.12 3.64
N GLU A 142 -7.81 8.25 3.47
CA GLU A 142 -8.34 9.00 4.62
C GLU A 142 -9.30 8.19 5.49
N ALA A 143 -9.97 7.20 4.91
CA ALA A 143 -10.96 6.37 5.58
C ALA A 143 -10.35 5.11 6.23
N GLY A 144 -9.10 4.76 5.92
CA GLY A 144 -8.42 3.56 6.44
C GLY A 144 -8.92 2.25 5.85
N TYR A 145 -9.60 2.29 4.69
CA TYR A 145 -10.09 1.10 4.00
C TYR A 145 -9.06 0.56 3.00
N THR A 146 -8.14 1.40 2.53
CA THR A 146 -7.10 0.97 1.59
C THR A 146 -5.73 1.19 2.17
N GLU A 147 -4.90 0.15 2.20
CA GLU A 147 -3.52 0.18 2.69
C GLU A 147 -2.55 -0.17 1.55
N LEU A 148 -1.50 0.64 1.39
CA LEU A 148 -0.27 0.26 0.70
C LEU A 148 0.83 0.09 1.75
N ALA A 149 1.44 -1.10 1.79
CA ALA A 149 2.54 -1.40 2.70
C ALA A 149 3.79 -1.85 1.95
N PHE A 150 4.92 -1.22 2.28
CA PHE A 150 6.24 -1.59 1.74
C PHE A 150 7.14 -2.08 2.86
N PHE A 151 7.39 -3.39 2.89
CA PHE A 151 8.19 -4.03 3.93
C PHE A 151 9.67 -3.95 3.57
N LEU A 152 10.46 -3.38 4.47
CA LEU A 152 11.88 -3.15 4.27
C LEU A 152 12.71 -4.22 4.99
N ASN A 153 13.79 -4.64 4.34
CA ASN A 153 14.85 -5.39 5.00
C ASN A 153 15.68 -4.49 5.93
N ALA A 154 16.70 -5.05 6.58
CA ALA A 154 17.54 -4.32 7.54
C ALA A 154 18.37 -3.19 6.90
N GLN A 155 18.51 -3.17 5.59
CA GLN A 155 19.23 -2.15 4.82
C GLN A 155 18.29 -1.05 4.31
N GLY A 156 16.99 -1.12 4.61
CA GLY A 156 16.01 -0.15 4.13
C GLY A 156 15.61 -0.35 2.66
N VAL A 157 15.69 -1.58 2.16
CA VAL A 157 15.31 -1.97 0.80
C VAL A 157 14.03 -2.80 0.85
N VAL A 158 13.09 -2.51 -0.05
CA VAL A 158 11.80 -3.21 -0.18
C VAL A 158 12.02 -4.69 -0.51
N GLU A 159 11.50 -5.58 0.33
CA GLU A 159 11.55 -7.05 0.13
C GLU A 159 10.17 -7.69 -0.10
N ARG A 160 9.10 -6.93 0.20
CA ARG A 160 7.69 -7.31 -0.01
C ARG A 160 6.86 -6.05 -0.15
N MET A 161 5.83 -6.10 -1.00
CA MET A 161 4.87 -5.02 -1.22
C MET A 161 3.46 -5.55 -1.06
N MET A 162 2.57 -4.75 -0.49
CA MET A 162 1.18 -5.12 -0.30
C MET A 162 0.25 -3.96 -0.66
N LEU A 163 -0.80 -4.28 -1.41
CA LEU A 163 -2.01 -3.46 -1.55
C LEU A 163 -3.14 -4.26 -0.91
N SER A 164 -3.89 -3.67 0.01
CA SER A 164 -5.05 -4.29 0.64
C SER A 164 -6.22 -3.31 0.62
N ILE A 165 -7.39 -3.76 0.19
CA ILE A 165 -8.65 -3.02 0.21
C ILE A 165 -9.61 -3.80 1.10
N MET A 166 -9.96 -3.21 2.24
CA MET A 166 -10.99 -3.70 3.13
C MET A 166 -12.36 -3.32 2.58
N LEU A 167 -13.24 -4.32 2.52
CA LEU A 167 -14.65 -4.12 2.19
C LEU A 167 -15.45 -4.21 3.47
N ASP A 168 -16.23 -3.18 3.77
CA ASP A 168 -17.21 -3.18 4.84
C ASP A 168 -18.59 -3.67 4.37
#